data_AF-A0A9D9QBC1-F1
#
_entry.id   AF-A0A9D9QBC1-F1
#
_cell.length_a   1.000
_cell.length_b   1.000
_cell.length_c   1.000
_cell.angle_alpha   90.00
_cell.angle_beta   90.00
_cell.angle_gamma   90.00
#
_symmetry.space_group_name_H-M   'P 1'
#
loop_
_entity.id
_entity.type
_entity.pdbx_description
1 polymer ?
#
loop_
_entity_poly.entity_id
_entity_poly.type
_entity_poly.pdbx_seq_one_letter_code
_entity_poly.pdbx_strand_id
1 'polypeptide(L)'
;PLFGTLLMVAIGCILGGLSLSQIWGLFGAANQLLAGIALMAVAAWLGNAGKNNKMFFIPTIFMLAATLTQLIRTVIAKINIFTGAAKAAGPMWGHWFQFFFAAAMTILAIILVIEGIKTFKKQKTA
;
A
#
# COMPACT_ATOMS: atom_id res chain seq x y z
N PRO A 1 -26.27 23.16 25.63
CA PRO A 1 -26.12 23.04 24.16
C PRO A 1 -24.66 22.77 23.70
N LEU A 2 -23.69 23.65 24.00
CA LEU A 2 -22.28 23.48 23.59
C LEU A 2 -21.60 22.21 24.15
N PHE A 3 -21.85 21.86 25.42
CA PHE A 3 -21.25 20.68 26.06
C PHE A 3 -21.67 19.36 25.39
N GLY A 4 -22.94 19.22 25.02
CA GLY A 4 -23.44 18.02 24.32
C GLY A 4 -22.88 17.88 22.91
N THR A 5 -22.73 19.00 22.19
CA THR A 5 -22.10 19.02 20.86
C THR A 5 -20.61 18.68 20.94
N LEU A 6 -19.88 19.23 21.91
CA LEU A 6 -18.47 18.93 22.15
C LEU A 6 -18.26 17.48 22.56
N LEU A 7 -19.13 16.93 23.41
CA LEU A 7 -19.04 15.53 23.83
C LEU A 7 -19.30 14.57 22.66
N MET A 8 -20.30 14.86 21.82
CA MET A 8 -20.60 14.05 20.63
C MET A 8 -19.45 14.12 19.61
N VAL A 9 -18.86 15.30 19.41
CA VAL A 9 -17.67 15.46 18.54
C VAL A 9 -16.46 14.76 19.15
N ALA A 10 -16.23 14.83 20.46
CA ALA A 10 -15.12 14.15 21.12
C ALA A 10 -15.25 12.62 21.01
N ILE A 11 -16.45 12.07 21.25
CA ILE A 11 -16.73 10.64 21.09
C ILE A 11 -16.57 10.24 19.62
N GLY A 12 -17.09 11.04 18.68
CA GLY A 12 -16.95 10.83 17.24
C GLY A 12 -15.49 10.88 16.77
N CYS A 13 -14.68 11.80 17.29
CA CYS A 13 -13.25 11.91 17.01
C CYS A 13 -12.45 10.77 17.64
N ILE A 14 -12.84 10.26 18.81
CA ILE A 14 -12.17 9.13 19.47
C ILE A 14 -12.51 7.81 18.76
N LEU A 15 -13.79 7.53 18.52
CA LEU A 15 -14.21 6.33 17.78
C LEU A 15 -13.74 6.38 16.32
N GLY A 16 -13.83 7.55 15.69
CA GLY A 16 -13.38 7.79 14.33
C GLY A 16 -11.86 7.72 14.22
N GLY A 17 -11.11 8.36 15.12
CA GLY A 17 -9.65 8.36 15.14
C GLY A 17 -9.04 6.97 15.37
N LEU A 18 -9.69 6.12 16.17
CA LEU A 18 -9.21 4.77 16.43
C LEU A 18 -9.52 3.79 15.29
N SER A 19 -10.64 3.96 14.60
CA SER A 19 -11.12 2.97 13.61
C SER A 19 -10.90 3.41 12.15
N LEU A 20 -11.06 4.70 11.81
CA LEU A 20 -10.77 5.22 10.47
C LEU A 20 -9.28 5.28 10.17
N SER A 21 -8.42 5.46 11.17
CA SER A 21 -6.95 5.46 10.98
C SER A 21 -6.47 4.16 10.34
N GLN A 22 -7.11 3.04 10.67
CA GLN A 22 -6.82 1.74 10.07
C GLN A 22 -7.18 1.67 8.58
N ILE A 23 -8.30 2.27 8.19
CA ILE A 23 -8.74 2.33 6.79
C ILE A 23 -7.83 3.29 5.99
N TRP A 24 -7.48 4.42 6.58
CA TRP A 24 -6.66 5.45 5.95
C TRP A 24 -5.25 4.96 5.60
N GLY A 25 -4.61 4.20 6.50
CA GLY A 25 -3.31 3.60 6.22
C GLY A 25 -3.35 2.65 5.01
N LEU A 26 -4.49 1.99 4.78
CA LEU A 26 -4.70 1.11 3.64
C LEU A 26 -4.88 1.88 2.32
N PHE A 27 -5.63 2.99 2.34
CA PHE A 27 -5.76 3.89 1.19
C PHE A 27 -4.41 4.48 0.77
N GLY A 28 -3.57 4.86 1.74
CA GLY A 28 -2.21 5.33 1.46
C GLY A 28 -1.38 4.29 0.71
N ALA A 29 -1.39 3.03 1.17
CA ALA A 29 -0.68 1.93 0.50
C ALA A 29 -1.24 1.64 -0.90
N ALA A 30 -2.58 1.68 -1.07
CA ALA A 30 -3.23 1.48 -2.36
C ALA A 30 -2.81 2.56 -3.38
N ASN A 31 -2.71 3.82 -2.92
CA ASN A 31 -2.31 4.92 -3.79
C ASN A 31 -0.83 4.81 -4.21
N GLN A 32 0.03 4.34 -3.32
CA GLN A 32 1.43 4.06 -3.68
C GLN A 32 1.54 2.92 -4.69
N LEU A 33 0.71 1.87 -4.57
CA LEU A 33 0.64 0.80 -5.57
C LEU A 33 0.18 1.34 -6.94
N LEU A 34 -0.86 2.18 -6.95
CA LEU A 34 -1.39 2.83 -8.16
C LEU A 34 -0.32 3.71 -8.84
N ALA A 35 0.41 4.50 -8.06
CA ALA A 35 1.54 5.27 -8.56
C ALA A 35 2.63 4.35 -9.15
N GLY A 36 2.86 3.18 -8.53
CA GLY A 36 3.85 2.20 -8.98
C GLY A 36 3.53 1.64 -10.36
N ILE A 37 2.28 1.24 -10.59
CA ILE A 37 1.85 0.75 -11.90
C ILE A 37 1.82 1.85 -12.96
N ALA A 38 1.46 3.09 -12.58
CA ALA A 38 1.47 4.22 -13.50
C ALA A 38 2.89 4.53 -13.98
N LEU A 39 3.87 4.60 -13.07
CA LEU A 39 5.28 4.80 -13.43
C LEU A 39 5.83 3.63 -14.26
N MET A 40 5.45 2.39 -13.94
CA MET A 40 5.84 1.21 -14.70
C MET A 40 5.29 1.23 -16.12
N ALA A 41 4.02 1.62 -16.31
CA ALA A 41 3.41 1.79 -17.63
C ALA A 41 4.09 2.89 -18.44
N VAL A 42 4.39 4.04 -17.81
CA VAL A 42 5.11 5.15 -18.47
C VAL A 42 6.55 4.76 -18.82
N ALA A 43 7.26 4.04 -17.94
CA ALA A 43 8.60 3.52 -18.21
C ALA A 43 8.61 2.52 -19.37
N ALA A 44 7.60 1.64 -19.44
CA ALA A 44 7.43 0.72 -20.55
C ALA A 44 7.13 1.48 -21.85
N TRP A 45 6.23 2.47 -21.82
CA TRP A 45 5.93 3.27 -23.01
C TRP A 45 7.16 4.05 -23.52
N LEU A 46 7.88 4.73 -22.63
CA LEU A 46 9.12 5.44 -22.97
C LEU A 46 10.19 4.49 -23.52
N GLY A 47 10.21 3.22 -23.07
CA GLY A 47 11.13 2.18 -23.53
C GLY A 47 10.89 1.83 -24.98
N ASN A 48 9.61 1.70 -25.33
CA ASN A 48 9.19 1.46 -26.70
C ASN A 48 9.40 2.71 -27.60
N ALA A 49 9.35 3.92 -27.02
CA ALA A 49 9.59 5.18 -27.73
C ALA A 49 11.09 5.51 -27.97
N GLY A 50 12.02 4.62 -27.58
CA GLY A 50 13.46 4.77 -27.86
C GLY A 50 14.16 5.90 -27.08
N LYS A 51 13.52 6.48 -26.05
CA LYS A 51 14.15 7.51 -25.21
C LYS A 51 14.96 6.90 -24.05
N ASN A 52 15.96 7.64 -23.60
CA ASN A 52 16.92 7.20 -22.59
C ASN A 52 16.23 7.10 -21.20
N ASN A 53 15.87 5.89 -20.77
CA ASN A 53 14.97 5.67 -19.62
C ASN A 53 15.63 5.50 -18.26
N LYS A 54 16.95 5.68 -18.18
CA LYS A 54 17.68 5.54 -16.90
C LYS A 54 17.12 6.46 -15.80
N MET A 55 16.58 7.62 -16.15
CA MET A 55 16.00 8.58 -15.18
C MET A 55 14.66 8.12 -14.59
N PHE A 56 13.89 7.28 -15.30
CA PHE A 56 12.55 6.82 -14.85
C PHE A 56 12.59 5.45 -14.19
N PHE A 57 13.55 4.61 -14.58
CA PHE A 57 13.72 3.26 -14.05
C PHE A 57 14.12 3.26 -12.56
N ILE A 58 14.99 4.20 -12.17
CA ILE A 58 15.49 4.32 -10.79
C ILE A 58 14.33 4.63 -9.81
N PRO A 59 13.50 5.68 -10.03
CA PRO A 59 12.30 5.92 -9.21
C PRO A 59 11.34 4.73 -9.19
N THR A 60 11.14 4.06 -10.32
CA THR A 60 10.17 2.96 -10.45
C THR A 60 10.59 1.74 -9.62
N ILE A 61 11.86 1.32 -9.69
CA ILE A 61 12.35 0.19 -8.90
C ILE A 61 12.35 0.52 -7.40
N PHE A 62 12.86 1.70 -7.03
CA PHE A 62 12.93 2.10 -5.63
C PHE A 62 11.54 2.18 -5.00
N MET A 63 10.57 2.79 -5.69
CA MET A 63 9.23 2.92 -5.19
C MET A 63 8.54 1.56 -5.06
N LEU A 64 8.67 0.68 -6.07
CA LEU A 64 8.13 -0.68 -6.00
C LEU A 64 8.73 -1.50 -4.85
N ALA A 65 10.05 -1.42 -4.65
CA ALA A 65 10.73 -2.08 -3.54
C ALA A 65 10.27 -1.54 -2.18
N ALA A 66 10.10 -0.23 -2.05
CA ALA A 66 9.58 0.41 -0.85
C ALA A 66 8.13 -0.03 -0.55
N THR A 67 7.24 -0.05 -1.55
CA THR A 67 5.86 -0.55 -1.39
C THR A 67 5.80 -2.02 -1.03
N LEU A 68 6.58 -2.89 -1.68
CA LEU A 68 6.63 -4.31 -1.35
C LEU A 68 7.10 -4.55 0.08
N THR A 69 8.17 -3.86 0.48
CA THR A 69 8.71 -3.95 1.85
C THR A 69 7.67 -3.47 2.86
N GLN A 70 6.95 -2.39 2.57
CA GLN A 70 5.89 -1.87 3.45
C GLN A 70 4.70 -2.84 3.54
N LEU A 71 4.26 -3.43 2.43
CA LEU A 71 3.17 -4.40 2.39
C LEU A 71 3.49 -5.65 3.22
N ILE A 72 4.69 -6.22 3.03
CA ILE A 72 5.15 -7.39 3.79
C ILE A 72 5.24 -7.06 5.28
N ARG A 73 5.83 -5.91 5.65
CA ARG A 73 5.88 -5.46 7.05
C ARG A 73 4.50 -5.28 7.65
N THR A 74 3.53 -4.81 6.87
CA THR A 74 2.14 -4.65 7.31
C THR A 74 1.50 -6.00 7.61
N VAL A 75 1.65 -6.98 6.72
CA VAL A 75 1.13 -8.35 6.92
C VAL A 75 1.75 -8.99 8.17
N ILE A 76 3.08 -8.94 8.31
CA ILE A 76 3.79 -9.48 9.49
C ILE A 76 3.34 -8.77 10.78
N ALA A 77 3.21 -7.44 10.75
CA ALA A 77 2.75 -6.67 11.91
C ALA A 77 1.34 -7.08 12.34
N LYS A 78 0.43 -7.39 11.41
CA LYS A 78 -0.91 -7.89 11.76
C LYS A 78 -0.89 -9.33 12.27
N ILE A 79 -0.06 -10.20 11.68
CA ILE A 79 0.15 -11.57 12.19
C ILE A 79 0.64 -11.53 13.65
N ASN A 80 1.62 -10.67 13.96
CA ASN A 80 2.14 -10.53 15.33
C ASN A 80 1.09 -10.02 16.33
N ILE A 81 0.10 -9.23 15.87
CA ILE A 81 -1.04 -8.83 16.72
C ILE A 81 -1.97 -10.03 16.96
N PHE A 82 -2.22 -10.86 15.95
CA PHE A 82 -3.07 -12.05 16.10
C PHE A 82 -2.43 -13.16 16.94
N THR A 83 -1.11 -13.31 16.92
CA THR A 83 -0.38 -14.29 17.73
C THR A 83 -0.16 -13.85 19.18
N GLY A 84 -0.64 -12.65 19.56
CA GLY A 84 -0.46 -12.09 20.90
C GLY A 84 0.95 -11.55 21.18
N ALA A 85 1.85 -11.58 20.19
CA ALA A 85 3.22 -11.06 20.30
C ALA A 85 3.29 -9.51 20.27
N ALA A 86 2.22 -8.83 19.85
CA ALA A 86 2.09 -7.39 19.84
C ALA A 86 0.71 -6.93 20.36
N LYS A 87 0.67 -5.81 21.09
CA LYS A 87 -0.59 -5.24 21.58
C LYS A 87 -1.44 -4.72 20.42
N ALA A 88 -2.68 -5.16 20.33
CA ALA A 88 -3.66 -4.59 19.41
C ALA A 88 -3.94 -3.13 19.82
N ALA A 89 -3.68 -2.19 18.91
CA ALA A 89 -4.05 -0.79 19.08
C ALA A 89 -5.37 -0.56 18.31
N GLY A 90 -6.48 -0.56 19.03
CA GLY A 90 -7.83 -0.41 18.46
C GLY A 90 -8.65 -1.70 18.45
N PRO A 91 -9.90 -1.64 17.96
CA PRO A 91 -10.80 -2.79 17.94
C PRO A 91 -10.29 -3.91 17.02
N MET A 92 -10.41 -5.16 17.48
CA MET A 92 -9.92 -6.37 16.78
C MET A 92 -10.44 -6.47 15.33
N TRP A 93 -11.68 -6.01 15.09
CA TRP A 93 -12.31 -6.02 13.76
C TRP A 93 -11.52 -5.24 12.70
N GLY A 94 -10.97 -4.07 13.06
CA GLY A 94 -10.16 -3.27 12.13
C GLY A 94 -8.84 -3.94 11.74
N HIS A 95 -8.28 -4.78 12.63
CA HIS A 95 -7.09 -5.56 12.33
C HIS A 95 -7.36 -6.69 11.32
N TRP A 96 -8.51 -7.36 11.44
CA TRP A 96 -8.96 -8.38 10.47
C TRP A 96 -9.20 -7.78 9.09
N PHE A 97 -9.90 -6.64 9.04
CA PHE A 97 -10.16 -5.93 7.79
C PHE A 97 -8.85 -5.51 7.10
N GLN A 98 -7.94 -4.86 7.85
CA GLN A 98 -6.64 -4.45 7.30
C GLN A 98 -5.80 -5.63 6.83
N PHE A 99 -5.78 -6.73 7.59
CA PHE A 99 -5.01 -7.91 7.23
C PHE A 99 -5.49 -8.52 5.91
N PHE A 100 -6.81 -8.70 5.76
CA PHE A 100 -7.39 -9.27 4.55
C PHE A 100 -7.05 -8.44 3.31
N PHE A 101 -7.28 -7.12 3.38
CA PHE A 101 -6.99 -6.25 2.24
C PHE A 101 -5.48 -6.05 2.00
N ALA A 102 -4.66 -5.95 3.05
CA ALA A 102 -3.22 -5.84 2.89
C ALA A 102 -2.64 -7.13 2.25
N ALA A 103 -3.15 -8.31 2.64
CA ALA A 103 -2.77 -9.56 2.02
C ALA A 103 -3.18 -9.61 0.53
N ALA A 104 -4.42 -9.23 0.21
CA ALA A 104 -4.89 -9.15 -1.17
C ALA A 104 -4.03 -8.20 -2.02
N MET A 105 -3.71 -7.01 -1.51
CA MET A 105 -2.84 -6.04 -2.18
C MET A 105 -1.41 -6.53 -2.34
N THR A 106 -0.89 -7.29 -1.37
CA THR A 106 0.44 -7.90 -1.47
C THR A 106 0.49 -8.91 -2.62
N ILE A 107 -0.54 -9.74 -2.77
CA ILE A 107 -0.64 -10.70 -3.88
C ILE A 107 -0.68 -9.95 -5.22
N LEU A 108 -1.53 -8.92 -5.32
CA LEU A 108 -1.60 -8.08 -6.53
C LEU A 108 -0.24 -7.44 -6.86
N ALA A 109 0.44 -6.89 -5.86
CA ALA A 109 1.74 -6.25 -6.02
C ALA A 109 2.79 -7.22 -6.58
N ILE A 110 2.81 -8.47 -6.10
CA ILE A 110 3.73 -9.49 -6.59
C ILE A 110 3.45 -9.83 -8.05
N ILE A 111 2.18 -10.03 -8.43
CA ILE A 111 1.80 -10.31 -9.82
C ILE A 111 2.25 -9.16 -10.74
N LEU A 112 1.98 -7.91 -10.34
CA LEU A 112 2.38 -6.71 -11.08
C LEU A 112 3.89 -6.59 -11.25
N VAL A 113 4.67 -6.92 -10.23
CA VAL A 113 6.14 -6.90 -10.31
C VAL A 113 6.64 -7.95 -11.31
N ILE A 114 6.04 -9.14 -11.33
CA ILE A 114 6.37 -10.18 -12.30
C ILE A 114 6.04 -9.72 -13.73
N GLU A 115 4.85 -9.15 -13.95
CA GLU A 115 4.43 -8.61 -15.25
C GLU A 115 5.31 -7.44 -15.70
N GLY A 116 5.67 -6.55 -14.78
CA GLY A 116 6.59 -5.45 -15.01
C GLY A 116 7.95 -5.92 -15.49
N ILE A 117 8.57 -6.86 -14.77
CA ILE A 117 9.87 -7.43 -15.15
C ILE A 117 9.79 -8.13 -16.51
N LYS A 118 8.73 -8.90 -16.78
CA LYS A 118 8.52 -9.55 -18.08
C LYS A 118 8.41 -8.52 -19.22
N THR A 119 7.66 -7.44 -19.00
CA THR A 119 7.49 -6.35 -19.97
C THR A 119 8.81 -5.67 -20.27
N PHE A 120 9.59 -5.31 -19.25
CA PHE A 120 10.91 -4.70 -19.44
C PHE A 120 11.92 -5.64 -20.11
N LYS A 121 11.91 -6.95 -19.78
CA LYS A 121 12.76 -7.93 -20.45
C LYS A 121 12.44 -8.02 -21.95
N LYS A 122 11.16 -8.07 -22.31
CA LYS A 122 10.72 -8.09 -23.71
C LYS A 122 11.15 -6.83 -24.47
N GLN A 123 11.10 -5.66 -23.82
CA GLN A 123 11.54 -4.40 -24.42
C GLN A 123 13.06 -4.30 -24.60
N LYS A 124 13.87 -4.93 -23.73
CA LYS A 124 15.33 -4.98 -23.92
C LYS A 124 15.73 -5.86 -25.10
N THR A 125 14.86 -6.77 -25.53
CA THR A 125 15.11 -7.71 -26.63
C THR A 125 14.61 -7.21 -27.99
N ALA A 126 13.76 -6.18 -28.00
CA ALA A 126 13.31 -5.47 -29.21
C ALA A 126 14.27 -4.32 -29.54
#